data_AF-X0WM84-F1
#
_entry.id   AF-X0WM84-F1
#
_cell.length_a   1.000
_cell.length_b   1.000
_cell.length_c   1.000
_cell.angle_alpha   90.00
_cell.angle_beta   90.00
_cell.angle_gamma   90.00
#
_symmetry.space_group_name_H-M   'P 1'
#
loop_
_entity.id
_entity.type
_entity.pdbx_description
1 polymer ?
#
loop_
_entity_poly.entity_id
_entity_poly.type
_entity_poly.pdbx_seq_one_letter_code
_entity_poly.pdbx_strand_id
1 'polypeptide(L)'
;ASPASATDVETVDVAAERFQLLVTGYLIDYYAAHPVRATRLGIHDHDSRLPDMSRGGIQRRIRELDEWLGWLETIERDSLRGDAFHDHRILNHALRAELLELEEIRGWARNPMDYNKALADGLASLVDRRFAPLEDRLESAISRLKQYPKVIAAAKKNLQDVPALWAEIGLRNTRGTLSYLRTDVPAALREQGLDELDPALSARWEQARRRALNKLDAFVDWLARDLLPRADGDFRLGRDLFQRKLLYEEHVTITVEE
;
A
#
# COMPACT_ATOMS: atom_id res chain seq x y z
N ALA A 1 30.00 -23.04 -29.16
CA ALA A 1 29.48 -23.09 -27.78
C ALA A 1 29.69 -24.50 -27.26
N SER A 2 30.48 -24.68 -26.19
CA SER A 2 30.57 -25.99 -25.54
C SER A 2 29.21 -26.33 -24.90
N PRO A 3 28.71 -27.57 -24.99
CA PRO A 3 27.51 -27.97 -24.28
C PRO A 3 27.77 -27.87 -22.76
N ALA A 4 26.83 -27.27 -22.03
CA ALA A 4 26.87 -27.22 -20.57
C ALA A 4 26.93 -28.65 -20.01
N SER A 5 27.74 -28.86 -18.96
CA SER A 5 27.83 -30.17 -18.33
C SER A 5 26.54 -30.50 -17.56
N ALA A 6 26.24 -31.78 -17.33
CA ALA A 6 25.03 -32.19 -16.60
C ALA A 6 24.95 -31.56 -15.19
N THR A 7 26.10 -31.33 -14.56
CA THR A 7 26.22 -30.66 -13.26
C THR A 7 25.90 -29.16 -13.35
N ASP A 8 26.21 -28.51 -14.47
CA ASP A 8 25.84 -27.11 -14.72
C ASP A 8 24.32 -26.96 -14.95
N VAL A 9 23.67 -27.98 -15.53
CA VAL A 9 22.21 -27.98 -15.74
C VAL A 9 21.48 -28.19 -14.41
N GLU A 10 21.93 -29.15 -13.59
CA GLU A 10 21.33 -29.45 -12.28
C GLU A 10 21.47 -28.29 -11.29
N THR A 11 22.61 -27.60 -11.28
CA THR A 11 22.84 -26.43 -10.40
C THR A 11 21.99 -25.20 -10.79
N VAL A 12 21.78 -24.97 -12.09
CA VAL A 12 20.90 -23.91 -12.59
C VAL A 12 19.44 -24.19 -12.22
N ASP A 13 19.00 -25.44 -12.30
CA ASP A 13 17.62 -25.84 -11.97
C ASP A 13 17.31 -25.61 -10.48
N VAL A 14 18.22 -26.02 -9.59
CA VAL A 14 18.10 -25.80 -8.14
C VAL A 14 18.08 -24.30 -7.77
N ALA A 15 18.90 -23.47 -8.42
CA ALA A 15 18.90 -22.03 -8.19
C ALA A 15 17.59 -21.37 -8.62
N ALA A 16 17.04 -21.80 -9.76
CA ALA A 16 15.76 -21.32 -10.27
C ALA A 16 14.60 -21.74 -9.34
N GLU A 17 14.55 -22.99 -8.89
CA GLU A 17 13.54 -23.47 -7.94
C GLU A 17 13.57 -22.69 -6.62
N ARG A 18 14.77 -22.49 -6.05
CA ARG A 18 14.95 -21.68 -4.83
C ARG A 18 14.46 -20.25 -5.03
N PHE A 19 14.77 -19.64 -6.16
CA PHE A 19 14.31 -18.30 -6.49
C PHE A 19 12.79 -18.23 -6.62
N GLN A 20 12.16 -19.21 -7.28
CA GLN A 20 10.69 -19.27 -7.41
C GLN A 20 9.98 -19.42 -6.06
N LEU A 21 10.53 -20.25 -5.16
CA LEU A 21 10.01 -20.38 -3.80
C LEU A 21 10.12 -19.06 -3.01
N LEU A 22 11.25 -18.36 -3.15
CA LEU A 22 11.46 -17.05 -2.54
C LEU A 22 10.44 -16.02 -3.07
N VAL A 23 10.28 -15.92 -4.40
CA VAL A 23 9.31 -15.00 -5.02
C VAL A 23 7.89 -15.30 -4.53
N THR A 24 7.51 -16.58 -4.50
CA THR A 24 6.18 -17.01 -4.03
C THR A 24 5.95 -16.59 -2.58
N GLY A 25 6.92 -16.84 -1.69
CA GLY A 25 6.85 -16.44 -0.29
C GLY A 25 6.76 -14.91 -0.14
N TYR A 26 7.60 -14.17 -0.87
CA TYR A 26 7.59 -12.71 -0.86
C TYR A 26 6.23 -12.15 -1.29
N LEU A 27 5.63 -12.69 -2.36
CA LEU A 27 4.34 -12.21 -2.86
C LEU A 27 3.21 -12.43 -1.85
N ILE A 28 3.21 -13.57 -1.13
CA ILE A 28 2.25 -13.83 -0.05
C ILE A 28 2.36 -12.73 1.02
N ASP A 29 3.56 -12.45 1.50
CA ASP A 29 3.80 -11.42 2.52
C ASP A 29 3.51 -10.01 1.99
N TYR A 30 3.84 -9.75 0.73
CA TYR A 30 3.58 -8.49 0.05
C TYR A 30 2.08 -8.18 0.01
N TYR A 31 1.25 -9.13 -0.42
CA TYR A 31 -0.20 -8.93 -0.44
C TYR A 31 -0.77 -8.79 0.97
N ALA A 32 -0.19 -9.49 1.95
CA ALA A 32 -0.57 -9.35 3.34
C ALA A 32 -0.25 -7.95 3.91
N ALA A 33 0.88 -7.36 3.53
CA ALA A 33 1.28 -6.01 3.92
C ALA A 33 0.48 -4.92 3.16
N HIS A 34 0.06 -5.20 1.93
CA HIS A 34 -0.62 -4.26 1.03
C HIS A 34 -2.06 -4.69 0.67
N PRO A 35 -2.97 -4.86 1.65
CA PRO A 35 -4.28 -5.48 1.44
C PRO A 35 -5.18 -4.74 0.44
N VAL A 36 -5.09 -3.40 0.39
CA VAL A 36 -5.84 -2.59 -0.60
C VAL A 36 -5.32 -2.82 -2.02
N ARG A 37 -3.99 -2.97 -2.17
CA ARG A 37 -3.38 -3.28 -3.46
C ARG A 37 -3.72 -4.70 -3.89
N ALA A 38 -3.70 -5.66 -2.96
CA ALA A 38 -4.12 -7.05 -3.20
C ALA A 38 -5.54 -7.09 -3.80
N THR A 39 -6.53 -6.44 -3.17
CA THR A 39 -7.89 -6.33 -3.72
C THR A 39 -7.91 -5.73 -5.13
N ARG A 40 -7.15 -4.66 -5.38
CA ARG A 40 -7.07 -4.03 -6.71
C ARG A 40 -6.47 -4.93 -7.78
N LEU A 41 -5.59 -5.86 -7.39
CA LEU A 41 -4.97 -6.85 -8.25
C LEU A 41 -5.80 -8.14 -8.39
N GLY A 42 -6.95 -8.24 -7.71
CA GLY A 42 -7.81 -9.42 -7.76
C GLY A 42 -7.45 -10.51 -6.74
N ILE A 43 -6.58 -10.19 -5.77
CA ILE A 43 -6.25 -11.08 -4.65
C ILE A 43 -7.14 -10.69 -3.46
N HIS A 44 -8.15 -11.52 -3.20
CA HIS A 44 -9.26 -11.19 -2.31
C HIS A 44 -9.12 -11.73 -0.87
N ASP A 45 -8.01 -12.43 -0.55
CA ASP A 45 -7.73 -13.00 0.78
C ASP A 45 -7.61 -11.93 1.90
N HIS A 46 -7.56 -10.65 1.52
CA HIS A 46 -7.33 -9.54 2.44
C HIS A 46 -8.36 -8.40 2.29
N ASP A 47 -9.50 -8.66 1.65
CA ASP A 47 -10.54 -7.65 1.39
C ASP A 47 -11.09 -6.98 2.64
N SER A 48 -11.08 -7.68 3.78
CA SER A 48 -11.56 -7.15 5.06
C SER A 48 -10.54 -6.26 5.79
N ARG A 49 -9.31 -6.09 5.28
CA ARG A 49 -8.20 -5.42 6.00
C ARG A 49 -7.76 -4.10 5.36
N LEU A 50 -7.30 -3.17 6.21
CA LEU A 50 -6.47 -2.02 5.83
C LEU A 50 -5.02 -2.25 6.29
N PRO A 51 -4.01 -1.61 5.65
CA PRO A 51 -2.62 -1.75 6.07
C PRO A 51 -2.40 -1.27 7.52
N ASP A 52 -1.49 -1.91 8.25
CA ASP A 52 -1.09 -1.43 9.57
C ASP A 52 -0.10 -0.27 9.46
N MET A 53 -0.65 0.94 9.35
CA MET A 53 0.14 2.16 9.19
C MET A 53 0.70 2.69 10.52
N SER A 54 0.61 1.95 11.63
CA SER A 54 1.24 2.36 12.89
C SER A 54 2.77 2.30 12.80
N ARG A 55 3.50 3.04 13.65
CA ARG A 55 4.98 2.90 13.76
C ARG A 55 5.42 1.46 13.91
N GLY A 56 4.70 0.67 14.72
CA GLY A 56 5.01 -0.75 14.91
C GLY A 56 4.82 -1.58 13.64
N GLY A 57 3.79 -1.28 12.85
CA GLY A 57 3.56 -1.91 11.54
C GLY A 57 4.63 -1.56 10.52
N ILE A 58 5.00 -0.28 10.43
CA ILE A 58 6.09 0.20 9.55
C ILE A 58 7.42 -0.50 9.91
N GLN A 59 7.76 -0.57 11.20
CA GLN A 59 8.99 -1.22 11.65
C GLN A 59 8.98 -2.74 11.45
N ARG A 60 7.82 -3.40 11.52
CA ARG A 60 7.70 -4.81 11.13
C ARG A 60 7.98 -4.99 9.64
N ARG A 61 7.37 -4.14 8.80
CA ARG A 61 7.56 -4.22 7.36
C ARG A 61 9.01 -4.00 6.94
N ILE A 62 9.72 -3.05 7.56
CA ILE A 62 11.15 -2.84 7.32
C ILE A 62 11.94 -4.14 7.60
N ARG A 63 11.75 -4.76 8.76
CA ARG A 63 12.44 -6.02 9.09
C ARG A 63 12.11 -7.15 8.13
N GLU A 64 10.85 -7.29 7.75
CA GLU A 64 10.43 -8.29 6.75
C GLU A 64 11.14 -8.04 5.41
N LEU A 65 11.25 -6.79 4.97
CA LEU A 65 11.95 -6.44 3.73
C LEU A 65 13.44 -6.73 3.79
N ASP A 66 14.09 -6.45 4.92
CA ASP A 66 15.51 -6.78 5.14
C ASP A 66 15.73 -8.30 5.10
N GLU A 67 14.84 -9.08 5.71
CA GLU A 67 14.88 -10.54 5.68
C GLU A 67 14.74 -11.07 4.24
N TRP A 68 13.76 -10.57 3.48
CA TRP A 68 13.57 -10.93 2.08
C TRP A 68 14.76 -10.55 1.20
N LEU A 69 15.35 -9.36 1.42
CA LEU A 69 16.53 -8.91 0.69
C LEU A 69 17.74 -9.79 1.02
N GLY A 70 17.93 -10.12 2.30
CA GLY A 70 18.99 -11.01 2.75
C GLY A 70 18.89 -12.40 2.12
N TRP A 71 17.69 -12.99 2.05
CA TRP A 71 17.49 -14.27 1.35
C TRP A 71 17.75 -14.16 -0.15
N LEU A 72 17.31 -13.08 -0.79
CA LEU A 72 17.51 -12.85 -2.22
C LEU A 72 19.01 -12.74 -2.57
N GLU A 73 19.80 -12.12 -1.69
CA GLU A 73 21.25 -11.97 -1.86
C GLU A 73 22.03 -13.28 -1.71
N THR A 74 21.42 -14.33 -1.12
CA THR A 74 22.02 -15.68 -1.13
C THR A 74 21.92 -16.41 -2.47
N ILE A 75 21.10 -15.89 -3.39
CA ILE A 75 20.92 -16.44 -4.73
C ILE A 75 21.79 -15.65 -5.70
N GLU A 76 22.84 -16.29 -6.22
CA GLU A 76 23.72 -15.69 -7.21
C GLU A 76 22.95 -15.42 -8.51
N ARG A 77 22.66 -14.15 -8.83
CA ARG A 77 21.91 -13.79 -10.03
C ARG A 77 22.49 -14.40 -11.31
N ASP A 78 23.82 -14.42 -11.42
CA ASP A 78 24.51 -14.89 -12.62
C ASP A 78 24.46 -16.44 -12.77
N SER A 79 23.95 -17.16 -11.77
CA SER A 79 23.59 -18.58 -11.87
C SER A 79 22.16 -18.79 -12.42
N LEU A 80 21.33 -17.74 -12.51
CA LEU A 80 19.98 -17.79 -13.07
C LEU A 80 20.00 -17.62 -14.60
N ARG A 81 18.97 -18.11 -15.27
CA ARG A 81 18.79 -18.03 -16.74
C ARG A 81 17.36 -17.61 -17.08
N GLY A 82 17.16 -17.09 -18.29
CA GLY A 82 15.84 -16.68 -18.78
C GLY A 82 15.19 -15.61 -17.89
N ASP A 83 13.90 -15.74 -17.66
CA ASP A 83 13.11 -14.77 -16.90
C ASP A 83 13.58 -14.63 -15.45
N ALA A 84 14.01 -15.72 -14.81
CA ALA A 84 14.51 -15.70 -13.43
C ALA A 84 15.72 -14.76 -13.24
N PHE A 85 16.57 -14.62 -14.25
CA PHE A 85 17.70 -13.68 -14.22
C PHE A 85 17.22 -12.22 -14.13
N HIS A 86 16.16 -11.88 -14.87
CA HIS A 86 15.59 -10.53 -14.89
C HIS A 86 14.72 -10.27 -13.65
N ASP A 87 13.91 -11.25 -13.26
CA ASP A 87 13.04 -11.18 -12.08
C ASP A 87 13.82 -10.98 -10.79
N HIS A 88 15.00 -11.59 -10.67
CA HIS A 88 15.88 -11.37 -9.53
C HIS A 88 16.25 -9.89 -9.37
N ARG A 89 16.60 -9.23 -10.48
CA ARG A 89 16.90 -7.78 -10.47
C ARG A 89 15.66 -6.96 -10.14
N ILE A 90 14.50 -7.30 -10.72
CA ILE A 90 13.24 -6.60 -10.45
C ILE A 90 12.88 -6.70 -8.97
N LEU A 91 12.98 -7.88 -8.37
CA LEU A 91 12.67 -8.09 -6.96
C LEU A 91 13.68 -7.35 -6.06
N ASN A 92 14.97 -7.40 -6.39
CA ASN A 92 16.00 -6.66 -5.64
C ASN A 92 15.69 -5.16 -5.61
N HIS A 93 15.35 -4.59 -6.77
CA HIS A 93 14.97 -3.19 -6.90
C HIS A 93 13.67 -2.86 -6.16
N ALA A 94 12.65 -3.70 -6.26
CA ALA A 94 11.38 -3.51 -5.55
C ALA A 94 11.55 -3.49 -4.02
N LEU A 95 12.34 -4.43 -3.47
CA LEU A 95 12.65 -4.49 -2.04
C LEU A 95 13.40 -3.23 -1.58
N ARG A 96 14.43 -2.82 -2.34
CA ARG A 96 15.24 -1.63 -2.04
C ARG A 96 14.44 -0.33 -2.17
N ALA A 97 13.51 -0.25 -3.12
CA ALA A 97 12.61 0.90 -3.26
C ALA A 97 11.66 1.02 -2.05
N GLU A 98 11.07 -0.10 -1.60
CA GLU A 98 10.18 -0.07 -0.43
C GLU A 98 10.95 0.26 0.85
N LEU A 99 12.17 -0.27 1.03
CA LEU A 99 13.05 0.11 2.15
C LEU A 99 13.41 1.61 2.11
N LEU A 100 13.83 2.12 0.95
CA LEU A 100 14.14 3.55 0.77
C LEU A 100 12.96 4.45 1.18
N GLU A 101 11.74 4.08 0.77
CA GLU A 101 10.51 4.79 1.09
C GLU A 101 10.19 4.77 2.60
N LEU A 102 10.38 3.63 3.26
CA LEU A 102 10.04 3.45 4.68
C LEU A 102 11.10 4.01 5.63
N GLU A 103 12.38 3.92 5.29
CA GLU A 103 13.49 4.26 6.19
C GLU A 103 13.97 5.70 6.02
N GLU A 104 14.14 6.16 4.78
CA GLU A 104 14.84 7.40 4.49
C GLU A 104 13.92 8.50 3.98
N ILE A 105 13.10 8.21 2.95
CA ILE A 105 12.12 9.18 2.44
C ILE A 105 11.05 9.46 3.49
N ARG A 106 10.62 8.38 4.17
CA ARG A 106 9.65 8.39 5.27
C ARG A 106 8.36 9.10 4.87
N GLY A 107 7.83 8.76 3.69
CA GLY A 107 6.56 9.31 3.20
C GLY A 107 5.44 9.20 4.24
N TRP A 108 5.38 8.07 4.96
CA TRP A 108 4.45 7.86 6.07
C TRP A 108 4.54 8.91 7.19
N ALA A 109 5.68 9.59 7.39
CA ALA A 109 5.84 10.64 8.39
C ALA A 109 5.44 12.01 7.86
N ARG A 110 5.53 12.24 6.54
CA ARG A 110 5.49 13.58 5.95
C ARG A 110 4.28 13.79 5.04
N ASN A 111 3.66 12.72 4.57
CA ASN A 111 2.63 12.77 3.55
C ASN A 111 1.26 12.33 4.10
N PRO A 112 0.35 13.27 4.40
CA PRO A 112 -1.01 12.93 4.83
C PRO A 112 -1.83 12.20 3.76
N MET A 113 -1.45 12.30 2.48
CA MET A 113 -2.18 11.67 1.38
C MET A 113 -2.09 10.14 1.42
N ASP A 114 -1.02 9.55 1.97
CA ASP A 114 -0.88 8.10 2.04
C ASP A 114 -1.94 7.46 2.94
N TYR A 115 -2.24 8.10 4.07
CA TYR A 115 -3.33 7.69 4.96
C TYR A 115 -4.67 7.86 4.28
N ASN A 116 -4.87 8.99 3.58
CA ASN A 116 -6.11 9.20 2.83
C ASN A 116 -6.31 8.15 1.74
N LYS A 117 -5.25 7.79 1.01
CA LYS A 117 -5.27 6.77 -0.03
C LYS A 117 -5.68 5.41 0.54
N ALA A 118 -5.15 5.01 1.70
CA ALA A 118 -5.55 3.76 2.35
C ALA A 118 -7.05 3.74 2.70
N LEU A 119 -7.61 4.86 3.16
CA LEU A 119 -9.03 4.99 3.49
C LEU A 119 -9.91 4.99 2.23
N ALA A 120 -9.58 5.84 1.26
CA ALA A 120 -10.36 6.09 0.05
C ALA A 120 -10.28 4.92 -0.93
N ASP A 121 -9.07 4.55 -1.37
CA ASP A 121 -8.87 3.44 -2.31
C ASP A 121 -9.33 2.11 -1.69
N GLY A 122 -9.16 1.97 -0.36
CA GLY A 122 -9.59 0.78 0.36
C GLY A 122 -11.10 0.57 0.33
N LEU A 123 -11.89 1.64 0.28
CA LEU A 123 -13.32 1.52 0.09
C LEU A 123 -13.69 1.40 -1.39
N ALA A 124 -13.12 2.27 -2.22
CA ALA A 124 -13.39 2.32 -3.66
C ALA A 124 -13.13 0.96 -4.33
N SER A 125 -12.07 0.24 -3.95
CA SER A 125 -11.76 -1.08 -4.52
C SER A 125 -12.85 -2.15 -4.28
N LEU A 126 -13.70 -1.97 -3.26
CA LEU A 126 -14.81 -2.87 -2.94
C LEU A 126 -16.16 -2.41 -3.51
N VAL A 127 -16.30 -1.10 -3.76
CA VAL A 127 -17.54 -0.48 -4.24
C VAL A 127 -17.58 -0.42 -5.77
N ASP A 128 -16.47 -0.03 -6.39
CA ASP A 128 -16.40 0.29 -7.82
C ASP A 128 -16.35 -0.96 -8.71
N ARG A 129 -15.83 -2.08 -8.17
CA ARG A 129 -15.69 -3.34 -8.91
C ARG A 129 -16.66 -4.40 -8.39
N ARG A 130 -17.40 -5.02 -9.32
CA ARG A 130 -18.37 -6.10 -9.04
C ARG A 130 -17.70 -7.48 -9.21
N PHE A 131 -16.70 -7.78 -8.38
CA PHE A 131 -15.94 -9.03 -8.45
C PHE A 131 -16.56 -10.20 -7.66
N ALA A 132 -17.50 -9.91 -6.76
CA ALA A 132 -18.20 -10.84 -5.89
C ALA A 132 -19.63 -10.33 -5.62
N PRO A 133 -20.53 -11.17 -5.06
CA PRO A 133 -21.85 -10.72 -4.57
C PRO A 133 -21.75 -9.44 -3.73
N LEU A 134 -22.81 -8.62 -3.76
CA LEU A 134 -22.79 -7.33 -3.08
C LEU A 134 -22.62 -7.52 -1.56
N GLU A 135 -23.22 -8.55 -1.01
CA GLU A 135 -23.18 -8.94 0.39
C GLU A 135 -21.74 -9.13 0.88
N ASP A 136 -20.95 -9.94 0.15
CA ASP A 136 -19.57 -10.27 0.50
C ASP A 136 -18.66 -9.03 0.47
N ARG A 137 -18.84 -8.19 -0.56
CA ARG A 137 -18.09 -6.93 -0.69
C ARG A 137 -18.50 -5.94 0.39
N LEU A 138 -19.77 -5.90 0.76
CA LEU A 138 -20.29 -4.99 1.79
C LEU A 138 -19.78 -5.39 3.18
N GLU A 139 -19.67 -6.68 3.48
CA GLU A 139 -19.03 -7.18 4.72
C GLU A 139 -17.55 -6.78 4.81
N SER A 140 -16.83 -6.90 3.69
CA SER A 140 -15.44 -6.43 3.59
C SER A 140 -15.34 -4.91 3.78
N ALA A 141 -16.26 -4.15 3.17
CA ALA A 141 -16.31 -2.70 3.32
C ALA A 141 -16.62 -2.28 4.76
N ILE A 142 -17.59 -2.93 5.42
CA ILE A 142 -17.88 -2.75 6.86
C ILE A 142 -16.62 -3.00 7.69
N SER A 143 -15.88 -4.07 7.40
CA SER A 143 -14.65 -4.41 8.11
C SER A 143 -13.56 -3.35 7.94
N ARG A 144 -13.38 -2.81 6.73
CA ARG A 144 -12.45 -1.69 6.47
C ARG A 144 -12.89 -0.39 7.15
N LEU A 145 -14.18 -0.04 7.10
CA LEU A 145 -14.71 1.16 7.78
C LEU A 145 -14.47 1.12 9.30
N LYS A 146 -14.59 -0.05 9.92
CA LYS A 146 -14.28 -0.25 11.35
C LYS A 146 -12.79 0.02 11.68
N GLN A 147 -11.90 -0.05 10.71
CA GLN A 147 -10.45 0.20 10.88
C GLN A 147 -10.04 1.66 10.65
N TYR A 148 -10.93 2.51 10.10
CA TYR A 148 -10.66 3.95 9.90
C TYR A 148 -10.12 4.65 11.16
N PRO A 149 -10.67 4.44 12.37
CA PRO A 149 -10.11 5.05 13.58
C PRO A 149 -8.64 4.71 13.81
N LYS A 150 -8.21 3.46 13.50
CA LYS A 150 -6.82 3.02 13.69
C LYS A 150 -5.89 3.73 12.70
N VAL A 151 -6.27 3.81 11.44
CA VAL A 151 -5.49 4.50 10.39
C VAL A 151 -5.37 6.00 10.69
N ILE A 152 -6.47 6.65 11.08
CA ILE A 152 -6.48 8.06 11.44
C ILE A 152 -5.61 8.32 12.69
N ALA A 153 -5.68 7.45 13.71
CA ALA A 153 -4.82 7.57 14.88
C ALA A 153 -3.33 7.43 14.53
N ALA A 154 -3.00 6.49 13.63
CA ALA A 154 -1.64 6.35 13.11
C ALA A 154 -1.19 7.61 12.37
N ALA A 155 -2.03 8.19 11.51
CA ALA A 155 -1.76 9.44 10.81
C ALA A 155 -1.39 10.56 11.79
N LYS A 156 -2.24 10.80 12.81
CA LYS A 156 -2.00 11.86 13.81
C LYS A 156 -0.71 11.65 14.60
N LYS A 157 -0.32 10.40 14.88
CA LYS A 157 0.91 10.06 15.60
C LYS A 157 2.16 10.15 14.73
N ASN A 158 2.03 9.81 13.45
CA ASN A 158 3.17 9.70 12.56
C ASN A 158 3.51 11.03 11.87
N LEU A 159 2.52 11.87 11.59
CA LEU A 159 2.67 13.07 10.77
C LEU A 159 3.45 14.18 11.48
N GLN A 160 4.64 14.43 10.97
CA GLN A 160 5.63 15.43 11.39
C GLN A 160 6.37 15.96 10.15
N ASP A 161 6.92 17.17 10.23
CA ASP A 161 7.74 17.74 9.14
C ASP A 161 7.00 17.73 7.78
N VAL A 162 5.69 17.95 7.81
CA VAL A 162 4.81 17.89 6.65
C VAL A 162 4.97 19.16 5.82
N PRO A 163 5.22 19.08 4.50
CA PRO A 163 5.22 20.27 3.66
C PRO A 163 3.85 20.93 3.58
N ALA A 164 3.81 22.27 3.65
CA ALA A 164 2.56 23.04 3.62
C ALA A 164 1.64 22.64 2.45
N LEU A 165 2.21 22.53 1.24
CA LEU A 165 1.48 22.09 0.05
C LEU A 165 0.87 20.69 0.21
N TRP A 166 1.58 19.76 0.85
CA TRP A 166 1.08 18.40 1.08
C TRP A 166 -0.01 18.37 2.15
N ALA A 167 0.09 19.21 3.19
CA ALA A 167 -0.97 19.38 4.18
C ALA A 167 -2.27 19.92 3.54
N GLU A 168 -2.15 20.92 2.66
CA GLU A 168 -3.29 21.48 1.91
C GLU A 168 -3.96 20.43 1.01
N ILE A 169 -3.17 19.70 0.23
CA ILE A 169 -3.68 18.64 -0.66
C ILE A 169 -4.28 17.50 0.18
N GLY A 170 -3.62 17.10 1.27
CA GLY A 170 -4.12 16.10 2.21
C GLY A 170 -5.50 16.48 2.76
N LEU A 171 -5.65 17.71 3.26
CA LEU A 171 -6.94 18.23 3.73
C LEU A 171 -8.01 18.21 2.64
N ARG A 172 -7.67 18.67 1.43
CA ARG A 172 -8.59 18.67 0.28
C ARG A 172 -9.04 17.26 -0.08
N ASN A 173 -8.10 16.32 -0.17
CA ASN A 173 -8.38 14.93 -0.51
C ASN A 173 -9.23 14.26 0.56
N THR A 174 -8.98 14.50 1.85
CA THR A 174 -9.78 13.94 2.94
C THR A 174 -11.19 14.54 2.98
N ARG A 175 -11.38 15.81 2.64
CA ARG A 175 -12.72 16.38 2.40
C ARG A 175 -13.43 15.67 1.23
N GLY A 176 -12.69 15.37 0.15
CA GLY A 176 -13.18 14.57 -0.96
C GLY A 176 -13.63 13.17 -0.52
N THR A 177 -12.81 12.46 0.25
CA THR A 177 -13.15 11.13 0.80
C THR A 177 -14.35 11.18 1.74
N LEU A 178 -14.46 12.23 2.56
CA LEU A 178 -15.64 12.45 3.41
C LEU A 178 -16.92 12.65 2.57
N SER A 179 -16.84 13.44 1.49
CA SER A 179 -17.95 13.60 0.55
C SER A 179 -18.30 12.28 -0.12
N TYR A 180 -17.31 11.58 -0.69
CA TYR A 180 -17.47 10.30 -1.37
C TYR A 180 -18.18 9.26 -0.50
N LEU A 181 -17.74 9.06 0.76
CA LEU A 181 -18.40 8.14 1.69
C LEU A 181 -19.82 8.61 2.06
N ARG A 182 -20.05 9.93 2.10
CA ARG A 182 -21.35 10.51 2.48
C ARG A 182 -22.37 10.38 1.35
N THR A 183 -22.00 10.66 0.10
CA THR A 183 -22.94 10.81 -1.01
C THR A 183 -22.82 9.69 -2.03
N ASP A 184 -21.62 9.49 -2.55
CA ASP A 184 -21.41 8.75 -3.79
C ASP A 184 -21.46 7.23 -3.54
N VAL A 185 -20.85 6.77 -2.45
CA VAL A 185 -20.84 5.35 -2.08
C VAL A 185 -22.26 4.81 -1.85
N PRO A 186 -23.13 5.42 -1.02
CA PRO A 186 -24.50 4.94 -0.87
C PRO A 186 -25.30 4.98 -2.18
N ALA A 187 -25.05 5.95 -3.06
CA ALA A 187 -25.70 6.00 -4.37
C ALA A 187 -25.28 4.81 -5.25
N ALA A 188 -23.97 4.59 -5.37
CA ALA A 188 -23.42 3.48 -6.14
C ALA A 188 -23.84 2.10 -5.58
N LEU A 189 -23.95 1.94 -4.26
CA LEU A 189 -24.40 0.69 -3.66
C LEU A 189 -25.91 0.45 -3.87
N ARG A 190 -26.74 1.50 -3.85
CA ARG A 190 -28.17 1.40 -4.19
C ARG A 190 -28.39 0.95 -5.63
N GLU A 191 -27.61 1.48 -6.57
CA GLU A 191 -27.61 1.02 -7.97
C GLU A 191 -27.15 -0.45 -8.13
N GLN A 192 -26.52 -1.01 -7.10
CA GLN A 192 -26.08 -2.40 -7.05
C GLN A 192 -27.04 -3.32 -6.27
N GLY A 193 -28.17 -2.79 -5.76
CA GLY A 193 -29.17 -3.58 -5.01
C GLY A 193 -29.04 -3.51 -3.49
N LEU A 194 -28.42 -2.47 -2.92
CA LEU A 194 -28.30 -2.31 -1.45
C LEU A 194 -29.66 -2.40 -0.72
N ASP A 195 -30.72 -1.88 -1.34
CA ASP A 195 -32.07 -1.85 -0.76
C ASP A 195 -32.77 -3.24 -0.80
N GLU A 196 -32.21 -4.19 -1.55
CA GLU A 196 -32.70 -5.58 -1.69
C GLU A 196 -32.01 -6.55 -0.72
N LEU A 197 -30.93 -6.11 -0.05
CA LEU A 197 -30.17 -6.95 0.88
C LEU A 197 -30.92 -7.20 2.20
N ASP A 198 -30.43 -8.18 2.96
CA ASP A 198 -30.86 -8.41 4.35
C ASP A 198 -30.85 -7.08 5.15
N PRO A 199 -31.98 -6.65 5.73
CA PRO A 199 -32.07 -5.46 6.56
C PRO A 199 -31.02 -5.41 7.68
N ALA A 200 -30.61 -6.55 8.23
CA ALA A 200 -29.57 -6.61 9.26
C ALA A 200 -28.19 -6.24 8.70
N LEU A 201 -27.85 -6.65 7.47
CA LEU A 201 -26.62 -6.26 6.80
C LEU A 201 -26.62 -4.76 6.45
N SER A 202 -27.72 -4.26 5.87
CA SER A 202 -27.88 -2.84 5.54
C SER A 202 -27.80 -1.93 6.78
N ALA A 203 -28.36 -2.37 7.92
CA ALA A 203 -28.24 -1.65 9.19
C ALA A 203 -26.79 -1.62 9.72
N ARG A 204 -26.05 -2.74 9.61
CA ARG A 204 -24.63 -2.81 10.00
C ARG A 204 -23.75 -1.92 9.12
N TRP A 205 -24.00 -1.91 7.80
CA TRP A 205 -23.37 -0.99 6.87
C TRP A 205 -23.58 0.46 7.29
N GLU A 206 -24.82 0.88 7.51
CA GLU A 206 -25.11 2.28 7.85
C GLU A 206 -24.54 2.66 9.23
N GLN A 207 -24.48 1.72 10.18
CA GLN A 207 -23.80 1.95 11.45
C GLN A 207 -22.29 2.15 11.26
N ALA A 208 -21.63 1.30 10.48
CA ALA A 208 -20.19 1.40 10.21
C ALA A 208 -19.85 2.69 9.45
N ARG A 209 -20.65 3.02 8.42
CA ARG A 209 -20.54 4.25 7.64
C ARG A 209 -20.67 5.50 8.51
N ARG A 210 -21.70 5.61 9.35
CA ARG A 210 -21.86 6.76 10.26
C ARG A 210 -20.67 6.94 11.20
N ARG A 211 -20.16 5.84 11.77
CA ARG A 211 -18.96 5.89 12.62
C ARG A 211 -17.72 6.36 11.84
N ALA A 212 -17.52 5.86 10.63
CA ALA A 212 -16.42 6.27 9.76
C ALA A 212 -16.53 7.74 9.32
N LEU A 213 -17.72 8.21 8.96
CA LEU A 213 -17.99 9.62 8.65
C LEU A 213 -17.61 10.54 9.82
N ASN A 214 -18.03 10.22 11.03
CA ASN A 214 -17.68 11.01 12.22
C ASN A 214 -16.16 11.05 12.45
N LYS A 215 -15.44 9.98 12.13
CA LYS A 215 -13.98 9.92 12.29
C LYS A 215 -13.25 10.69 11.19
N LEU A 216 -13.72 10.61 9.94
CA LEU A 216 -13.20 11.42 8.84
C LEU A 216 -13.44 12.90 9.08
N ASP A 217 -14.62 13.29 9.54
CA ASP A 217 -14.96 14.68 9.86
C ASP A 217 -14.02 15.24 10.94
N ALA A 218 -13.84 14.50 12.05
CA ALA A 218 -12.87 14.85 13.08
C ALA A 218 -11.39 14.81 12.60
N PHE A 219 -11.09 14.09 11.51
CA PHE A 219 -9.77 14.09 10.90
C PHE A 219 -9.58 15.31 10.00
N VAL A 220 -10.58 15.69 9.21
CA VAL A 220 -10.61 16.95 8.45
C VAL A 220 -10.39 18.14 9.38
N ASP A 221 -11.10 18.18 10.52
CA ASP A 221 -10.94 19.23 11.52
C ASP A 221 -9.51 19.28 12.08
N TRP A 222 -8.92 18.11 12.36
CA TRP A 222 -7.54 18.04 12.84
C TRP A 222 -6.53 18.46 11.77
N LEU A 223 -6.70 18.02 10.52
CA LEU A 223 -5.85 18.44 9.40
C LEU A 223 -5.89 19.97 9.23
N ALA A 224 -7.07 20.58 9.36
CA ALA A 224 -7.26 22.01 9.18
C ALA A 224 -6.77 22.86 10.37
N ARG A 225 -6.99 22.41 11.61
CA ARG A 225 -6.74 23.20 12.82
C ARG A 225 -5.42 22.87 13.51
N ASP A 226 -4.86 21.69 13.28
CA ASP A 226 -3.61 21.24 13.90
C ASP A 226 -2.50 21.10 12.86
N LEU A 227 -2.66 20.21 11.87
CA LEU A 227 -1.56 19.89 10.95
C LEU A 227 -1.19 21.06 10.04
N LEU A 228 -2.18 21.64 9.36
CA LEU A 228 -1.95 22.68 8.35
C LEU A 228 -1.26 23.94 8.95
N PRO A 229 -1.67 24.49 10.12
CA PRO A 229 -1.01 25.65 10.70
C PRO A 229 0.47 25.44 11.08
N ARG A 230 0.87 24.19 11.34
CA ARG A 230 2.25 23.84 11.72
C ARG A 230 3.03 23.13 10.61
N ALA A 231 2.51 23.10 9.38
CA ALA A 231 3.14 22.43 8.25
C ALA A 231 4.22 23.34 7.63
N ASP A 232 5.47 23.06 7.92
CA ASP A 232 6.65 23.85 7.51
C ASP A 232 7.75 22.99 6.85
N GLY A 233 7.46 21.73 6.54
CA GLY A 233 8.42 20.81 5.93
C GLY A 233 8.84 21.19 4.51
N ASP A 234 10.03 20.75 4.10
CA ASP A 234 10.47 20.85 2.70
C ASP A 234 9.86 19.70 1.89
N PHE A 235 9.32 19.97 0.70
CA PHE A 235 8.82 18.92 -0.20
C PHE A 235 9.93 18.30 -1.05
N ARG A 236 11.08 18.96 -1.14
CA ARG A 236 12.20 18.50 -1.97
C ARG A 236 12.79 17.23 -1.39
N LEU A 237 13.01 16.25 -2.25
CA LEU A 237 13.58 14.97 -1.87
C LEU A 237 15.10 15.04 -1.66
N GLY A 238 15.76 16.01 -2.33
CA GLY A 238 17.22 16.10 -2.39
C GLY A 238 17.80 15.19 -3.48
N ARG A 239 19.00 15.52 -3.93
CA ARG A 239 19.65 14.89 -5.10
C ARG A 239 19.87 13.38 -4.90
N ASP A 240 20.44 12.98 -3.76
CA ASP A 240 20.81 11.58 -3.49
C ASP A 240 19.59 10.65 -3.46
N LEU A 241 18.60 10.99 -2.63
CA LEU A 241 17.36 10.22 -2.54
C LEU A 241 16.61 10.18 -3.88
N PHE A 242 16.62 11.27 -4.65
CA PHE A 242 16.02 11.29 -5.98
C PHE A 242 16.74 10.35 -6.95
N GLN A 243 18.08 10.35 -6.98
CA GLN A 243 18.87 9.45 -7.82
C GLN A 243 18.64 7.98 -7.45
N ARG A 244 18.62 7.66 -6.15
CA ARG A 244 18.36 6.29 -5.66
C ARG A 244 16.94 5.83 -5.96
N LYS A 245 15.96 6.72 -5.85
CA LYS A 245 14.58 6.44 -6.23
C LYS A 245 14.46 6.13 -7.72
N LEU A 246 15.09 6.92 -8.58
CA LEU A 246 15.16 6.65 -10.02
C LEU A 246 15.83 5.31 -10.36
N LEU A 247 16.92 4.98 -9.66
CA LEU A 247 17.60 3.70 -9.82
C LEU A 247 16.69 2.52 -9.44
N TYR A 248 16.06 2.56 -8.27
CA TYR A 248 15.29 1.43 -7.77
C TYR A 248 13.91 1.29 -8.42
N GLU A 249 13.24 2.39 -8.76
CA GLU A 249 11.89 2.31 -9.34
C GLU A 249 11.88 2.28 -10.86
N GLU A 250 12.82 2.97 -11.50
CA GLU A 250 12.83 3.17 -12.97
C GLU A 250 14.06 2.56 -13.64
N HIS A 251 14.99 1.97 -12.86
CA HIS A 251 16.24 1.39 -13.35
C HIS A 251 17.10 2.39 -14.16
N VAL A 252 16.99 3.67 -13.84
CA VAL A 252 17.80 4.74 -14.43
C VAL A 252 19.15 4.78 -13.72
N THR A 253 20.22 4.49 -14.47
CA THR A 253 21.59 4.43 -13.95
C THR A 253 22.44 5.65 -14.30
N ILE A 254 21.95 6.53 -15.18
CA ILE A 254 22.57 7.82 -15.47
C ILE A 254 22.39 8.79 -14.30
N THR A 255 23.22 9.82 -14.24
CA THR A 255 23.13 10.81 -13.16
C THR A 255 21.93 11.74 -13.33
N VAL A 256 21.54 12.44 -12.26
CA VAL A 256 20.39 13.38 -12.30
C VAL A 256 20.68 14.58 -13.23
N GLU A 257 21.95 14.88 -13.47
CA GLU A 257 22.41 15.96 -14.33
C GLU A 257 22.42 15.62 -15.83
N GLU A 258 22.45 14.34 -16.19
CA GLU A 258 22.47 13.83 -17.57
C GLU A 258 21.06 13.59 -18.12
#